data_AF-A0A659RZS4-F1
#
_entry.id   AF-A0A659RZS4-F1
#
_cell.length_a   1.000
_cell.length_b   1.000
_cell.length_c   1.000
_cell.angle_alpha   90.00
_cell.angle_beta   90.00
_cell.angle_gamma   90.00
#
_symmetry.space_group_name_H-M   'P 1'
#
loop_
_entity.id
_entity.type
_entity.pdbx_description
1 polymer ?
#
loop_
_entity_poly.entity_id
_entity_poly.type
_entity_poly.pdbx_seq_one_letter_code
_entity_poly.pdbx_strand_id
1 'polypeptide(L)' 'AGKPLSNLKNGQMIKIRQNASGVVTGLTIDGDNGQQVLFTRQPDGSFIRAQ' A
#
# COMPACT_ATOMS: atom_id res chain seq x y z
N ALA A 1 12.11 9.31 5.37
CA ALA A 1 10.76 9.37 4.78
C ALA A 1 10.93 9.71 3.30
N GLY A 2 10.36 8.98 2.35
CA GLY A 2 10.62 9.34 0.95
C GLY A 2 9.91 8.57 -0.14
N LYS A 3 9.72 7.26 -0.03
CA LYS A 3 9.00 6.47 -1.05
C LYS A 3 8.37 5.26 -0.35
N PRO A 4 7.17 5.41 0.24
CA PRO A 4 6.49 4.33 0.99
C PRO A 4 6.47 2.98 0.27
N LEU A 5 6.38 3.01 -1.06
CA LEU A 5 6.23 1.83 -1.91
C LEU A 5 7.53 1.38 -2.59
N SER A 6 8.69 1.98 -2.28
CA SER A 6 9.94 1.67 -2.99
C SER A 6 10.49 0.25 -2.75
N ASN A 7 9.97 -0.45 -1.75
CA ASN A 7 10.40 -1.82 -1.42
C ASN A 7 9.55 -2.91 -2.09
N LEU A 8 8.59 -2.54 -2.93
CA LEU A 8 7.78 -3.50 -3.69
C LEU A 8 8.64 -4.25 -4.71
N LYS A 9 8.52 -5.58 -4.72
CA LYS A 9 9.25 -6.48 -5.63
C LYS A 9 8.33 -6.97 -6.75
N ASN A 10 8.90 -7.30 -7.90
CA ASN A 10 8.15 -7.99 -8.94
C ASN A 10 7.66 -9.36 -8.42
N GLY A 11 6.43 -9.74 -8.79
CA GLY A 11 5.79 -10.98 -8.33
C GLY A 11 5.25 -10.92 -6.90
N GLN A 12 5.40 -9.80 -6.19
CA GLN A 12 4.83 -9.64 -4.85
C GLN A 12 3.33 -9.42 -4.95
N MET A 13 2.56 -10.25 -4.24
CA MET A 13 1.11 -10.09 -4.15
C MET A 13 0.78 -8.92 -3.22
N ILE A 14 -0.19 -8.10 -3.65
CA ILE A 14 -0.71 -6.97 -2.88
C ILE A 14 -2.23 -7.04 -2.85
N LYS A 15 -2.84 -6.64 -1.73
CA LYS A 15 -4.29 -6.45 -1.64
C LYS A 15 -4.59 -4.97 -1.83
N ILE A 16 -5.52 -4.67 -2.74
CA ILE A 16 -5.89 -3.29 -3.07
C ILE A 16 -7.27 -2.99 -2.49
N ARG A 17 -7.39 -1.86 -1.77
CA ARG A 17 -8.68 -1.30 -1.39
C ARG A 17 -9.04 -0.15 -2.32
N GLN A 18 -10.11 -0.30 -3.08
CA GLN A 18 -10.65 0.75 -3.93
C GLN A 18 -11.96 1.31 -3.34
N ASN A 19 -12.27 2.57 -3.63
CA ASN A 19 -13.60 3.11 -3.37
C ASN A 19 -14.58 2.77 -4.53
N ALA A 20 -15.84 3.19 -4.41
CA ALA A 20 -16.87 2.93 -5.42
C ALA A 20 -16.54 3.49 -6.82
N SER A 21 -15.66 4.48 -6.91
CA SER A 21 -15.19 5.08 -8.17
C SER A 21 -13.95 4.41 -8.75
N GLY A 22 -13.45 3.32 -8.13
CA GLY A 22 -12.24 2.61 -8.55
C GLY A 22 -10.92 3.25 -8.11
N VAL A 23 -10.97 4.36 -7.36
CA VAL A 23 -9.76 5.01 -6.84
C VAL A 23 -9.15 4.14 -5.74
N VAL A 24 -7.85 3.84 -5.86
CA VAL A 24 -7.09 3.14 -4.83
C VAL A 24 -7.00 4.02 -3.58
N THR A 25 -7.51 3.53 -2.46
CA THR A 25 -7.47 4.24 -1.17
C THR A 25 -6.53 3.58 -0.16
N GLY A 26 -6.12 2.34 -0.42
CA GLY A 26 -5.10 1.66 0.39
C GLY A 26 -4.56 0.41 -0.26
N LEU A 27 -3.41 -0.03 0.25
CA LEU A 27 -2.68 -1.22 -0.18
C LEU A 27 -2.26 -2.00 1.07
N THR A 28 -2.56 -3.29 1.14
CA THR A 28 -1.96 -4.19 2.13
C THR A 28 -0.91 -5.03 1.45
N ILE A 29 0.30 -5.02 2.01
CA ILE A 29 1.45 -5.76 1.51
C ILE A 29 1.81 -6.81 2.54
N ASP A 30 1.82 -8.08 2.12
CA ASP A 30 2.39 -9.16 2.91
C ASP A 30 3.93 -9.06 2.79
N GLY A 31 4.58 -8.81 3.93
CA GLY A 31 6.02 -8.77 4.11
C GLY A 31 6.60 -10.11 4.51
N ASP A 32 7.92 -10.17 4.53
CA ASP A 32 8.66 -11.36 4.93
C ASP A 32 8.29 -11.73 6.39
N ASN A 33 8.06 -13.02 6.65
CA ASN A 33 7.60 -13.57 7.95
C ASN A 33 6.12 -13.29 8.31
N GLY A 34 5.26 -13.03 7.32
CA GLY A 34 3.80 -12.92 7.53
C GLY A 34 3.33 -11.61 8.15
N GLN A 35 4.21 -10.60 8.23
CA GLN A 35 3.81 -9.25 8.63
C GLN A 35 2.98 -8.60 7.52
N GLN A 36 1.85 -8.00 7.87
CA GLN A 36 1.09 -7.18 6.94
C GLN A 36 1.39 -5.70 7.19
N VAL A 37 1.65 -4.98 6.10
CA VAL A 37 1.85 -3.54 6.13
C VAL A 37 0.72 -2.88 5.35
N LEU A 38 -0.04 -2.01 6.01
CA LEU A 38 -1.07 -1.20 5.37
C LEU A 38 -0.46 0.13 4.91
N PHE A 39 -0.79 0.54 3.69
CA PHE A 39 -0.55 1.88 3.17
C PHE A 39 -1.87 2.55 2.86
N THR A 40 -2.00 3.83 3.22
CA THR A 40 -3.22 4.62 2.96
C THR A 40 -2.90 5.78 2.05
N ARG A 41 -3.74 5.99 1.03
CA ARG A 41 -3.60 7.12 0.11
C ARG A 41 -3.97 8.41 0.83
N GLN A 42 -3.14 9.43 0.69
CA GLN A 42 -3.36 10.79 1.18
C GLN A 42 -4.10 11.63 0.12
N PRO A 43 -4.68 12.78 0.48
CA PRO A 43 -5.36 13.66 -0.47
C PRO A 43 -4.47 14.08 -1.66
N ASP A 44 -3.18 14.32 -1.41
CA ASP A 44 -2.17 14.67 -2.42
C ASP A 44 -1.77 13.49 -3.34
N GLY A 45 -2.32 12.30 -3.13
CA GLY A 45 -2.03 11.10 -3.89
C GLY A 45 -0.79 10.33 -3.45
N SER A 46 -0.03 10.84 -2.48
CA SER A 46 1.02 10.08 -1.82
C SER A 46 0.42 8.93 -1.01
N PHE A 47 1.26 7.96 -0.65
CA PHE A 47 0.89 6.90 0.28
C PHE A 47 1.69 7.06 1.56
N ILE A 48 1.10 6.70 2.69
CA ILE A 48 1.82 6.59 3.96
C ILE A 48 1.60 5.20 4.52
N ARG A 49 2.63 4.66 5.18
CA ARG A 49 2.48 3.43 5.96
C ARG A 49 1.58 3.74 7.16
N ALA A 50 0.43 3.09 7.24
CA ALA A 50 -0.36 3.02 8.45
C ALA A 50 0.24 1.95 9.37
N GLN A 51 0.27 2.22 10.67
CA GLN A 51 0.67 1.25 11.69
C GLN A 51 -0.41 0.19 11.89
#